data_AF-A0A1G0E1Z6-F1
#
_entry.id   AF-A0A1G0E1Z6-F1
#
_cell.length_a   1.000
_cell.length_b   1.000
_cell.length_c   1.000
_cell.angle_alpha   90.00
_cell.angle_beta   90.00
_cell.angle_gamma   90.00
#
_symmetry.space_group_name_H-M   'P 1'
#
loop_
_entity.id
_entity.type
_entity.pdbx_description
1 polymer ?
#
loop_
_entity_poly.entity_id
_entity_poly.type
_entity_poly.pdbx_seq_one_letter_code
_entity_poly.pdbx_strand_id
1 'polypeptide(L)'
;MPQAISIDNFIDTHSDDKRIEICGKLAIVRTILDAESKSDLYYKLSRGNEKFKFHQLENTWFNSFWQLLTENCKASDLERLGKVALVIFNYDRCIEHYLHHAFQNYYKMSTSDASNILKHIEIYHPYGTVGSLPWQSQSHVIEFGGTPNPAQLLELANQIKTFTEGTDESSSEILRVRSNVRIADRLVFLGFAFHRLNMDLLLPPDVASAPNGIRTLYATAHGISKSDTTAISEELISKTGLTNSNIHVRNDLLCNQLFREFWRSMSFI
;
A
#
# COMPACT_ATOMS: atom_id res chain seq x y z
N MET A 1 13.58 -16.48 -10.15
CA MET A 1 14.63 -15.70 -10.85
C MET A 1 15.61 -15.16 -9.82
N PRO A 2 16.64 -15.90 -9.43
CA PRO A 2 17.50 -15.52 -8.29
C PRO A 2 18.44 -14.33 -8.59
N GLN A 3 18.61 -13.97 -9.88
CA GLN A 3 19.51 -12.90 -10.32
C GLN A 3 18.83 -11.53 -10.42
N ALA A 4 17.50 -11.48 -10.42
CA ALA A 4 16.77 -10.22 -10.53
C ALA A 4 16.47 -9.66 -9.13
N ILE A 5 16.62 -8.33 -8.98
CA ILE A 5 16.34 -7.61 -7.73
C ILE A 5 14.84 -7.65 -7.40
N SER A 6 14.00 -7.45 -8.41
CA SER A 6 12.55 -7.60 -8.35
C SER A 6 11.99 -8.02 -9.71
N ILE A 7 10.70 -8.38 -9.76
CA ILE A 7 10.01 -8.66 -11.02
C ILE A 7 9.94 -7.40 -11.89
N ASP A 8 9.73 -6.23 -11.29
CA ASP A 8 9.65 -4.96 -12.01
C ASP A 8 10.99 -4.61 -12.65
N ASN A 9 12.09 -4.78 -11.90
CA ASN A 9 13.43 -4.54 -12.40
C ASN A 9 13.78 -5.52 -13.53
N PHE A 10 13.29 -6.76 -13.46
CA PHE A 10 13.47 -7.74 -14.54
C PHE A 10 12.72 -7.34 -15.80
N ILE A 11 11.43 -6.98 -15.68
CA ILE A 11 10.61 -6.57 -16.83
C ILE A 11 11.18 -5.29 -17.45
N ASP A 12 11.57 -4.32 -16.63
CA ASP A 12 12.15 -3.05 -17.08
C ASP A 12 13.46 -3.25 -17.87
N THR A 13 14.34 -4.15 -17.39
CA THR A 13 15.59 -4.52 -18.09
C THR A 13 15.32 -5.12 -19.48
N HIS A 14 14.15 -5.72 -19.70
CA HIS A 14 13.75 -6.35 -20.96
C HIS A 14 12.61 -5.61 -21.66
N SER A 15 12.44 -4.32 -21.38
CA SER A 15 11.33 -3.49 -21.90
C SER A 15 11.25 -3.43 -23.43
N ASP A 16 12.36 -3.69 -24.13
CA ASP A 16 12.41 -3.80 -25.59
C ASP A 16 11.75 -5.08 -26.14
N ASP A 17 11.59 -6.15 -25.34
CA ASP A 17 10.89 -7.37 -25.75
C ASP A 17 9.46 -7.41 -25.17
N LYS A 18 8.51 -7.00 -26.01
CA LYS A 18 7.08 -6.97 -25.67
C LYS A 18 6.51 -8.32 -25.23
N ARG A 19 7.12 -9.45 -25.63
CA ARG A 19 6.66 -10.78 -25.19
C ARG A 19 7.06 -11.03 -23.74
N ILE A 20 8.29 -10.65 -23.36
CA ILE A 20 8.75 -10.76 -21.97
C ILE A 20 7.91 -9.87 -21.07
N GLU A 21 7.64 -8.64 -21.50
CA GLU A 21 6.80 -7.70 -20.78
C GLU A 21 5.39 -8.26 -20.52
N ILE A 22 4.70 -8.72 -21.57
CA ILE A 22 3.36 -9.29 -21.45
C ILE A 22 3.38 -10.56 -20.57
N CYS A 23 4.31 -11.47 -20.79
CA CYS A 23 4.44 -12.68 -19.96
C CYS A 23 4.71 -12.35 -18.49
N GLY A 24 5.53 -11.33 -18.21
CA GLY A 24 5.81 -10.83 -16.88
C GLY A 24 4.56 -10.29 -16.19
N LYS A 25 3.81 -9.41 -16.86
CA LYS A 25 2.54 -8.85 -16.34
C LYS A 25 1.49 -9.94 -16.09
N LEU A 26 1.34 -10.90 -17.01
CA LEU A 26 0.46 -12.06 -16.82
C LEU A 26 0.88 -12.90 -15.59
N ALA A 27 2.18 -13.12 -15.42
CA ALA A 27 2.71 -13.88 -14.29
C ALA A 27 2.50 -13.14 -12.95
N ILE A 28 2.65 -11.82 -12.91
CA ILE A 28 2.34 -10.98 -11.73
C ILE A 28 0.88 -11.21 -11.31
N VAL A 29 -0.07 -10.98 -12.22
CA VAL A 29 -1.50 -11.12 -11.93
C VAL A 29 -1.82 -12.53 -11.44
N ARG A 30 -1.35 -13.56 -12.16
CA ARG A 30 -1.63 -14.95 -11.80
C ARG A 30 -1.05 -15.33 -10.44
N THR A 31 0.18 -14.91 -10.15
CA THR A 31 0.87 -15.25 -8.90
C THR A 31 0.24 -14.56 -7.70
N ILE A 32 -0.14 -13.29 -7.86
CA ILE A 32 -0.77 -12.53 -6.77
C ILE A 32 -2.16 -13.08 -6.47
N LEU A 33 -2.99 -13.33 -7.47
CA LEU A 33 -4.31 -13.93 -7.25
C LEU A 33 -4.20 -15.33 -6.60
N ASP A 34 -3.23 -16.14 -7.01
CA ASP A 34 -2.97 -17.43 -6.36
C ASP A 34 -2.52 -17.24 -4.89
N ALA A 35 -1.65 -16.28 -4.60
CA ALA A 35 -1.20 -15.96 -3.26
C ALA A 35 -2.33 -15.40 -2.37
N GLU A 36 -3.14 -14.48 -2.89
CA GLU A 36 -4.34 -13.97 -2.22
C GLU A 36 -5.24 -15.15 -1.81
N SER A 37 -5.50 -16.10 -2.72
CA SER A 37 -6.36 -17.28 -2.46
C SER A 37 -5.84 -18.23 -1.38
N LYS A 38 -4.53 -18.18 -1.08
CA LYS A 38 -3.83 -19.00 -0.09
C LYS A 38 -3.54 -18.25 1.21
N SER A 39 -3.84 -16.97 1.27
CA SER A 39 -3.56 -16.11 2.43
C SER A 39 -4.62 -16.24 3.53
N ASP A 40 -4.28 -15.82 4.75
CA ASP A 40 -5.23 -15.72 5.87
C ASP A 40 -6.33 -14.66 5.65
N LEU A 41 -6.18 -13.79 4.64
CA LEU A 41 -7.20 -12.82 4.22
C LEU A 41 -8.30 -13.45 3.38
N TYR A 42 -8.07 -14.64 2.80
CA TYR A 42 -9.05 -15.29 1.93
C TYR A 42 -10.15 -15.99 2.72
N TYR A 43 -11.39 -15.84 2.26
CA TYR A 43 -12.52 -16.63 2.76
C TYR A 43 -13.55 -16.87 1.63
N LYS A 44 -14.26 -18.00 1.68
CA LYS A 44 -15.24 -18.33 0.64
C LYS A 44 -16.63 -17.80 0.98
N LEU A 45 -17.11 -16.86 0.19
CA LEU A 45 -18.49 -16.37 0.24
C LEU A 45 -19.54 -17.48 0.00
N SER A 46 -19.19 -18.52 -0.76
CA SER A 46 -20.15 -19.50 -1.31
C SER A 46 -20.64 -20.58 -0.33
N ARG A 47 -20.23 -20.58 0.96
CA ARG A 47 -20.68 -21.59 1.93
C ARG A 47 -21.22 -20.98 3.22
N GLY A 48 -22.16 -20.04 3.13
CA GLY A 48 -23.18 -19.68 4.14
C GLY A 48 -22.76 -19.33 5.58
N ASN A 49 -21.53 -19.57 6.01
CA ASN A 49 -21.05 -19.55 7.40
C ASN A 49 -19.54 -19.25 7.50
N GLU A 50 -18.77 -19.21 6.42
CA GLU A 50 -17.38 -18.76 6.49
C GLU A 50 -17.34 -17.23 6.62
N LYS A 51 -16.96 -16.77 7.82
CA LYS A 51 -16.72 -15.35 8.12
C LYS A 51 -15.23 -15.06 7.98
N PHE A 52 -14.92 -13.80 7.65
CA PHE A 52 -13.56 -13.28 7.66
C PHE A 52 -12.90 -13.52 9.03
N LYS A 53 -11.71 -14.13 9.04
CA LYS A 53 -11.07 -14.65 10.25
C LYS A 53 -10.04 -13.67 10.82
N PHE A 54 -10.49 -12.55 11.41
CA PHE A 54 -9.62 -11.52 11.99
C PHE A 54 -8.58 -12.04 13.00
N HIS A 55 -8.90 -13.11 13.74
CA HIS A 55 -7.97 -13.72 14.70
C HIS A 55 -6.69 -14.27 14.04
N GLN A 56 -6.76 -14.73 12.78
CA GLN A 56 -5.57 -15.22 12.07
C GLN A 56 -4.61 -14.08 11.70
N LEU A 57 -5.09 -12.83 11.71
CA LEU A 57 -4.33 -11.65 11.32
C LEU A 57 -3.68 -10.93 12.50
N GLU A 58 -3.79 -11.46 13.72
CA GLU A 58 -3.29 -10.80 14.95
C GLU A 58 -1.79 -10.52 14.94
N ASN A 59 -1.02 -11.34 14.22
CA ASN A 59 0.43 -11.16 14.08
C ASN A 59 0.82 -10.23 12.91
N THR A 60 -0.14 -9.76 12.12
CA THR A 60 0.08 -8.80 11.03
C THR A 60 -0.03 -7.36 11.53
N TRP A 61 0.30 -6.40 10.68
CA TRP A 61 0.16 -4.97 11.00
C TRP A 61 -1.27 -4.44 10.80
N PHE A 62 -2.15 -5.20 10.12
CA PHE A 62 -3.51 -4.77 9.77
C PHE A 62 -4.33 -4.38 11.01
N ASN A 63 -4.30 -5.20 12.06
CA ASN A 63 -5.06 -4.94 13.28
C ASN A 63 -4.56 -3.69 14.01
N SER A 64 -3.23 -3.49 14.09
CA SER A 64 -2.67 -2.30 14.73
C SER A 64 -3.00 -1.03 13.94
N PHE A 65 -2.97 -1.09 12.61
CA PHE A 65 -3.38 0.02 11.76
C PHE A 65 -4.87 0.34 11.92
N TRP A 66 -5.74 -0.68 11.90
CA TRP A 66 -7.18 -0.52 12.15
C TRP A 66 -7.48 0.13 13.49
N GLN A 67 -6.86 -0.37 14.57
CA GLN A 67 -7.06 0.16 15.91
C GLN A 67 -6.63 1.63 15.98
N LEU A 68 -5.54 2.00 15.30
CA LEU A 68 -5.07 3.38 15.24
C LEU A 68 -6.02 4.30 14.46
N LEU A 69 -6.56 3.82 13.32
CA LEU A 69 -7.56 4.56 12.54
C LEU A 69 -8.85 4.82 13.34
N THR A 70 -9.26 3.84 14.15
CA THR A 70 -10.56 3.82 14.84
C THR A 70 -10.50 4.14 16.33
N GLU A 71 -9.32 4.48 16.85
CA GLU A 71 -9.15 4.82 18.26
C GLU A 71 -10.07 6.00 18.63
N ASN A 72 -10.94 5.76 19.62
CA ASN A 72 -11.99 6.68 20.08
C ASN A 72 -12.87 7.25 18.94
N CYS A 73 -13.12 6.47 17.89
CA CYS A 73 -13.90 6.88 16.72
C CYS A 73 -15.28 6.21 16.71
N LYS A 74 -16.35 7.00 16.76
CA LYS A 74 -17.71 6.51 16.52
C LYS A 74 -17.98 6.44 15.02
N ALA A 75 -19.03 5.70 14.62
CA ALA A 75 -19.43 5.63 13.21
C ALA A 75 -19.73 7.01 12.60
N SER A 76 -20.20 7.97 13.41
CA SER A 76 -20.42 9.37 12.99
C SER A 76 -19.13 10.13 12.66
N ASP A 77 -17.98 9.68 13.17
CA ASP A 77 -16.72 10.42 13.13
C ASP A 77 -15.76 9.88 12.05
N LEU A 78 -16.26 8.98 11.18
CA LEU A 78 -15.47 8.28 10.18
C LEU A 78 -15.00 9.16 9.02
N GLU A 79 -15.52 10.38 8.90
CA GLU A 79 -14.97 11.42 8.01
C GLU A 79 -13.48 11.71 8.28
N ARG A 80 -12.99 11.41 9.50
CA ARG A 80 -11.55 11.53 9.85
C ARG A 80 -10.63 10.69 8.98
N LEU A 81 -11.15 9.64 8.35
CA LEU A 81 -10.40 8.80 7.42
C LEU A 81 -9.88 9.58 6.21
N GLY A 82 -10.51 10.71 5.86
CA GLY A 82 -10.03 11.68 4.87
C GLY A 82 -8.70 12.34 5.20
N LYS A 83 -8.15 12.12 6.41
CA LYS A 83 -6.82 12.58 6.81
C LYS A 83 -5.73 11.53 6.52
N VAL A 84 -6.08 10.41 5.88
CA VAL A 84 -5.16 9.32 5.58
C VAL A 84 -5.09 9.10 4.07
N ALA A 85 -3.86 9.09 3.57
CA ALA A 85 -3.55 8.63 2.24
C ALA A 85 -2.65 7.39 2.33
N LEU A 86 -2.95 6.37 1.53
CA LEU A 86 -2.15 5.16 1.38
C LEU A 86 -1.54 5.15 -0.02
N VAL A 87 -0.22 4.98 -0.10
CA VAL A 87 0.48 4.78 -1.37
C VAL A 87 1.06 3.37 -1.37
N ILE A 88 0.52 2.52 -2.25
CA ILE A 88 0.77 1.08 -2.25
C ILE A 88 1.47 0.73 -3.56
N PHE A 89 2.73 0.33 -3.46
CA PHE A 89 3.53 -0.10 -4.62
C PHE A 89 3.31 -1.57 -4.99
N ASN A 90 2.68 -2.34 -4.09
CA ASN A 90 2.26 -3.70 -4.38
C ASN A 90 1.02 -3.69 -5.28
N TYR A 91 0.89 -4.73 -6.10
CA TYR A 91 -0.27 -4.90 -6.99
C TYR A 91 -1.45 -5.61 -6.32
N ASP A 92 -1.24 -6.19 -5.12
CA ASP A 92 -2.27 -6.85 -4.33
C ASP A 92 -3.25 -5.86 -3.70
N ARG A 93 -4.38 -6.38 -3.20
CA ARG A 93 -5.51 -5.58 -2.70
C ARG A 93 -5.80 -5.87 -1.23
N CYS A 94 -4.77 -6.33 -0.51
CA CYS A 94 -4.93 -6.92 0.81
C CYS A 94 -5.48 -5.93 1.83
N ILE A 95 -4.99 -4.68 1.81
CA ILE A 95 -5.40 -3.67 2.79
C ILE A 95 -6.83 -3.19 2.52
N GLU A 96 -7.22 -3.00 1.27
CA GLU A 96 -8.58 -2.60 0.90
C GLU A 96 -9.57 -3.70 1.25
N HIS A 97 -9.22 -4.95 0.93
CA HIS A 97 -10.02 -6.12 1.31
C HIS A 97 -10.17 -6.22 2.83
N TYR A 98 -9.07 -6.08 3.57
CA TYR A 98 -9.09 -6.09 5.03
C TYR A 98 -9.96 -4.97 5.61
N LEU A 99 -9.75 -3.72 5.18
CA LEU A 99 -10.46 -2.56 5.73
C LEU A 99 -11.97 -2.65 5.46
N HIS A 100 -12.37 -3.07 4.25
CA HIS A 100 -13.78 -3.25 3.91
C HIS A 100 -14.47 -4.21 4.90
N HIS A 101 -13.87 -5.37 5.15
CA HIS A 101 -14.40 -6.34 6.11
C HIS A 101 -14.28 -5.86 7.56
N ALA A 102 -13.24 -5.11 7.91
CA ALA A 102 -13.08 -4.54 9.25
C ALA A 102 -14.23 -3.55 9.57
N PHE A 103 -14.64 -2.70 8.62
CA PHE A 103 -15.80 -1.82 8.78
C PHE A 103 -17.09 -2.60 8.99
N GLN A 104 -17.35 -3.62 8.17
CA GLN A 104 -18.52 -4.48 8.34
C GLN A 104 -18.52 -5.18 9.70
N ASN A 105 -17.38 -5.68 10.15
CA ASN A 105 -17.28 -6.43 11.39
C ASN A 105 -17.39 -5.54 12.64
N TYR A 106 -16.65 -4.42 12.67
CA TYR A 106 -16.54 -3.58 13.87
C TYR A 106 -17.72 -2.62 14.03
N TYR A 107 -18.15 -1.95 12.96
CA TYR A 107 -19.26 -1.01 12.98
C TYR A 107 -20.61 -1.61 12.53
N LYS A 108 -20.65 -2.92 12.20
CA LYS A 108 -21.87 -3.63 11.73
C LYS A 108 -22.48 -3.02 10.47
N MET A 109 -21.63 -2.48 9.60
CA MET A 109 -22.03 -1.83 8.36
C MET A 109 -22.43 -2.83 7.27
N SER A 110 -23.34 -2.41 6.40
CA SER A 110 -23.62 -3.12 5.15
C SER A 110 -22.40 -3.06 4.20
N THR A 111 -22.37 -3.92 3.18
CA THR A 111 -21.34 -3.86 2.12
C THR A 111 -21.28 -2.48 1.47
N SER A 112 -22.45 -1.88 1.18
CA SER A 112 -22.54 -0.56 0.55
C SER A 112 -22.01 0.54 1.47
N ASP A 113 -22.35 0.50 2.76
CA ASP A 113 -21.90 1.51 3.72
C ASP A 113 -20.39 1.42 3.94
N ALA A 114 -19.85 0.21 4.09
CA ALA A 114 -18.41 0.00 4.21
C ALA A 114 -17.65 0.50 2.96
N SER A 115 -18.16 0.22 1.76
CA SER A 115 -17.60 0.74 0.51
C SER A 115 -17.64 2.26 0.44
N ASN A 116 -18.71 2.89 0.91
CA ASN A 116 -18.85 4.35 0.89
C ASN A 116 -17.91 5.02 1.89
N ILE A 117 -17.78 4.47 3.09
CA ILE A 117 -16.84 4.98 4.10
C ILE A 117 -15.40 4.85 3.62
N LEU A 118 -15.04 3.72 3.00
CA LEU A 118 -13.66 3.50 2.56
C LEU A 118 -13.21 4.49 1.47
N LYS A 119 -14.15 5.08 0.70
CA LYS A 119 -13.84 6.16 -0.26
C LYS A 119 -13.28 7.42 0.39
N HIS A 120 -13.42 7.59 1.70
CA HIS A 120 -12.78 8.70 2.40
C HIS A 120 -11.26 8.51 2.50
N ILE A 121 -10.75 7.28 2.50
CA ILE A 121 -9.30 7.04 2.46
C ILE A 121 -8.85 7.18 1.01
N GLU A 122 -7.87 8.04 0.76
CA GLU A 122 -7.24 8.10 -0.55
C GLU A 122 -6.24 6.95 -0.68
N ILE A 123 -6.49 6.02 -1.60
CA ILE A 123 -5.61 4.85 -1.84
C ILE A 123 -5.08 4.95 -3.26
N TYR A 124 -3.75 4.93 -3.39
CA TYR A 124 -3.02 5.07 -4.64
C TYR A 124 -2.22 3.81 -4.94
N HIS A 125 -2.27 3.37 -6.19
CA HIS A 125 -1.44 2.28 -6.70
C HIS A 125 -0.66 2.78 -7.92
N PRO A 126 0.51 3.41 -7.72
CA PRO A 126 1.27 4.01 -8.83
C PRO A 126 1.53 3.04 -9.99
N TYR A 127 1.71 1.76 -9.66
CA TYR A 127 1.96 0.68 -10.63
C TYR A 127 0.72 -0.13 -11.02
N GLY A 128 -0.46 0.28 -10.54
CA GLY A 128 -1.73 -0.42 -10.78
C GLY A 128 -1.96 -1.60 -9.85
N THR A 129 -3.04 -2.35 -10.12
CA THR A 129 -3.50 -3.46 -9.28
C THR A 129 -3.87 -4.67 -10.13
N VAL A 130 -4.01 -5.83 -9.50
CA VAL A 130 -4.49 -7.06 -10.16
C VAL A 130 -6.00 -7.08 -10.44
N GLY A 131 -6.65 -5.92 -10.50
CA GLY A 131 -8.07 -5.73 -10.80
C GLY A 131 -8.90 -5.25 -9.61
N SER A 132 -10.10 -4.75 -9.88
CA SER A 132 -10.96 -4.19 -8.84
C SER A 132 -11.64 -5.28 -8.01
N LEU A 133 -11.75 -5.09 -6.69
CA LEU A 133 -12.58 -5.92 -5.83
C LEU A 133 -14.07 -5.71 -6.17
N PRO A 134 -14.93 -6.74 -5.99
CA PRO A 134 -16.34 -6.67 -6.39
C PRO A 134 -17.12 -5.48 -5.82
N TRP A 135 -16.75 -5.00 -4.63
CA TRP A 135 -17.42 -3.91 -3.93
C TRP A 135 -16.95 -2.52 -4.35
N GLN A 136 -15.92 -2.40 -5.19
CA GLN A 136 -15.35 -1.11 -5.64
C GLN A 136 -16.12 -0.46 -6.81
N SER A 137 -17.08 -1.15 -7.44
CA SER A 137 -17.88 -0.64 -8.57
C SER A 137 -17.05 -0.04 -9.71
N GLN A 138 -15.94 -0.69 -10.08
CA GLN A 138 -14.99 -0.28 -11.12
C GLN A 138 -14.92 -1.34 -12.25
N SER A 139 -14.16 -1.06 -13.32
CA SER A 139 -13.89 -2.04 -14.39
C SER A 139 -12.89 -3.11 -13.94
N HIS A 140 -12.75 -4.17 -14.75
CA HIS A 140 -11.81 -5.27 -14.52
C HIS A 140 -11.98 -5.96 -13.16
N VAL A 141 -13.23 -6.27 -12.80
CA VAL A 141 -13.60 -6.85 -11.50
C VAL A 141 -13.14 -8.30 -11.41
N ILE A 142 -12.52 -8.65 -10.27
CA ILE A 142 -12.22 -10.03 -9.91
C ILE A 142 -12.23 -10.20 -8.38
N GLU A 143 -12.77 -11.31 -7.91
CA GLU A 143 -12.77 -11.70 -6.50
C GLU A 143 -11.35 -11.70 -5.89
N PHE A 144 -11.26 -11.47 -4.58
CA PHE A 144 -10.00 -11.64 -3.85
C PHE A 144 -9.56 -13.11 -3.96
N GLY A 145 -8.36 -13.35 -4.50
CA GLY A 145 -7.91 -14.71 -4.81
C GLY A 145 -8.71 -15.43 -5.91
N GLY A 146 -9.40 -14.69 -6.79
CA GLY A 146 -10.16 -15.25 -7.90
C GLY A 146 -9.28 -15.90 -8.97
N THR A 147 -9.84 -16.85 -9.73
CA THR A 147 -9.14 -17.47 -10.87
C THR A 147 -9.63 -16.86 -12.18
N PRO A 148 -8.82 -16.06 -12.89
CA PRO A 148 -9.24 -15.43 -14.14
C PRO A 148 -9.23 -16.46 -15.28
N ASN A 149 -10.16 -16.29 -16.23
CA ASN A 149 -10.07 -16.95 -17.53
C ASN A 149 -8.99 -16.28 -18.42
N PRO A 150 -8.58 -16.87 -19.55
CA PRO A 150 -7.49 -16.32 -20.37
C PRO A 150 -7.71 -14.89 -20.87
N ALA A 151 -8.93 -14.53 -21.28
CA ALA A 151 -9.24 -13.19 -21.75
C ALA A 151 -9.19 -12.16 -20.61
N GLN A 152 -9.82 -12.49 -19.48
CA GLN A 152 -9.79 -11.65 -18.28
C GLN A 152 -8.37 -11.50 -17.74
N LEU A 153 -7.55 -12.54 -17.77
CA LEU A 153 -6.16 -12.47 -17.33
C LEU A 153 -5.36 -11.46 -18.16
N LEU A 154 -5.59 -11.41 -19.47
CA LEU A 154 -4.97 -10.43 -20.35
C LEU A 154 -5.46 -9.00 -20.05
N GLU A 155 -6.75 -8.82 -19.81
CA GLU A 155 -7.31 -7.52 -19.41
C GLU A 155 -6.72 -7.02 -18.08
N LEU A 156 -6.59 -7.89 -17.09
CA LEU A 156 -5.98 -7.58 -15.81
C LEU A 156 -4.49 -7.26 -15.94
N ALA A 157 -3.76 -7.98 -16.81
CA ALA A 157 -2.35 -7.70 -17.07
C ALA A 157 -2.12 -6.30 -17.67
N ASN A 158 -3.08 -5.77 -18.45
CA ASN A 158 -3.01 -4.41 -18.97
C ASN A 158 -3.18 -3.33 -17.90
N GLN A 159 -3.63 -3.68 -16.69
CA GLN A 159 -3.69 -2.74 -15.57
C GLN A 159 -2.35 -2.61 -14.82
N ILE A 160 -1.41 -3.53 -15.06
CA ILE A 160 -0.08 -3.53 -14.46
C ILE A 160 0.81 -2.56 -15.23
N LYS A 161 1.31 -1.54 -14.54
CA LYS A 161 2.27 -0.57 -15.08
C LYS A 161 3.66 -0.94 -14.59
N THR A 162 4.59 -1.10 -15.52
CA THR A 162 6.02 -1.22 -15.23
C THR A 162 6.58 0.11 -14.71
N PHE A 163 7.83 0.13 -14.23
CA PHE A 163 8.45 1.36 -13.74
C PHE A 163 8.40 2.50 -14.75
N THR A 164 8.76 2.25 -16.00
CA THR A 164 8.73 3.27 -17.07
C THR A 164 7.32 3.75 -17.42
N GLU A 165 6.29 2.89 -17.26
CA GLU A 165 4.89 3.26 -17.50
C GLU A 165 4.25 3.98 -16.29
N GLY A 166 4.70 3.64 -15.08
CA GLY A 166 4.14 4.14 -13.82
C GLY A 166 4.78 5.43 -13.30
N THR A 167 5.85 5.91 -13.94
CA THR A 167 6.59 7.13 -13.54
C THR A 167 6.24 8.37 -14.37
N ASP A 168 5.10 8.41 -15.05
CA ASP A 168 4.64 9.66 -15.68
C ASP A 168 4.35 10.70 -14.59
N GLU A 169 5.34 11.57 -14.35
CA GLU A 169 5.30 12.62 -13.33
C GLU A 169 4.17 13.63 -13.55
N SER A 170 3.65 13.71 -14.77
CA SER A 170 2.52 14.56 -15.13
C SER A 170 1.16 13.90 -14.88
N SER A 171 1.14 12.61 -14.55
CA SER A 171 -0.09 11.91 -14.22
C SER A 171 -0.76 12.54 -12.99
N SER A 172 -2.08 12.73 -13.08
CA SER A 172 -2.87 13.34 -12.00
C SER A 172 -2.77 12.59 -10.69
N GLU A 173 -2.53 11.27 -10.74
CA GLU A 173 -2.35 10.43 -9.55
C GLU A 173 -1.03 10.72 -8.84
N ILE A 174 0.10 10.75 -9.56
CA ILE A 174 1.41 11.08 -8.98
C ILE A 174 1.40 12.50 -8.41
N LEU A 175 0.78 13.45 -9.10
CA LEU A 175 0.65 14.82 -8.59
C LEU A 175 -0.14 14.88 -7.28
N ARG A 176 -1.19 14.06 -7.12
CA ARG A 176 -1.94 13.95 -5.86
C ARG A 176 -1.12 13.29 -4.77
N VAL A 177 -0.41 12.21 -5.07
CA VAL A 177 0.52 11.55 -4.14
C VAL A 177 1.54 12.55 -3.61
N ARG A 178 2.23 13.27 -4.51
CA ARG A 178 3.21 14.30 -4.15
C ARG A 178 2.60 15.44 -3.33
N SER A 179 1.37 15.85 -3.66
CA SER A 179 0.65 16.87 -2.90
C SER A 179 0.35 16.41 -1.47
N ASN A 180 -0.13 15.17 -1.30
CA ASN A 180 -0.40 14.58 0.01
C ASN A 180 0.88 14.45 0.84
N VAL A 181 1.97 13.97 0.24
CA VAL A 181 3.27 13.88 0.91
C VAL A 181 3.75 15.26 1.39
N ARG A 182 3.58 16.31 0.58
CA ARG A 182 4.01 17.68 0.93
C ARG A 182 3.26 18.28 2.11
N ILE A 183 2.00 17.90 2.33
CA ILE A 183 1.15 18.48 3.39
C ILE A 183 0.96 17.54 4.59
N ALA A 184 1.48 16.31 4.50
CA ALA A 184 1.33 15.33 5.56
C ALA A 184 2.16 15.72 6.77
N ASP A 185 1.54 15.83 7.95
CA ASP A 185 2.29 16.01 9.20
C ASP A 185 3.19 14.81 9.52
N ARG A 186 2.77 13.61 9.09
CA ARG A 186 3.44 12.33 9.38
C ARG A 186 3.57 11.49 8.12
N LEU A 187 4.77 11.00 7.85
CA LEU A 187 5.04 10.06 6.78
C LEU A 187 5.46 8.70 7.37
N VAL A 188 4.83 7.62 6.94
CA VAL A 188 5.08 6.27 7.47
C VAL A 188 5.39 5.30 6.33
N PHE A 189 6.58 4.69 6.36
CA PHE A 189 7.00 3.64 5.43
C PHE A 189 6.89 2.26 6.10
N LEU A 190 6.12 1.36 5.51
CA LEU A 190 5.88 0.00 6.02
C LEU A 190 6.34 -1.04 5.00
N GLY A 191 7.22 -1.95 5.39
CA GLY A 191 7.72 -3.02 4.52
C GLY A 191 8.36 -2.51 3.24
N PHE A 192 9.05 -1.37 3.30
CA PHE A 192 9.50 -0.62 2.14
C PHE A 192 11.00 -0.82 1.89
N ALA A 193 11.39 -1.13 0.66
CA ALA A 193 12.78 -1.42 0.29
C ALA A 193 13.62 -0.16 -0.06
N PHE A 194 13.01 1.03 -0.05
CA PHE A 194 13.67 2.29 -0.40
C PHE A 194 14.32 2.29 -1.79
N HIS A 195 13.71 1.60 -2.76
CA HIS A 195 14.13 1.68 -4.15
C HIS A 195 14.04 3.12 -4.65
N ARG A 196 15.12 3.59 -5.30
CA ARG A 196 15.29 4.97 -5.77
C ARG A 196 14.10 5.48 -6.59
N LEU A 197 13.57 4.66 -7.50
CA LEU A 197 12.42 5.04 -8.34
C LEU A 197 11.17 5.34 -7.51
N ASN A 198 10.87 4.53 -6.48
CA ASN A 198 9.73 4.77 -5.60
C ASN A 198 9.98 6.01 -4.72
N MET A 199 11.22 6.22 -4.29
CA MET A 199 11.61 7.41 -3.51
C MET A 199 11.47 8.69 -4.32
N ASP A 200 11.90 8.69 -5.58
CA ASP A 200 11.80 9.84 -6.49
C ASP A 200 10.33 10.12 -6.90
N LEU A 201 9.51 9.07 -7.00
CA LEU A 201 8.06 9.22 -7.20
C LEU A 201 7.40 9.93 -6.01
N LEU A 202 7.69 9.47 -4.78
CA LEU A 202 7.08 9.98 -3.54
C LEU A 202 7.59 11.36 -3.11
N LEU A 203 8.92 11.54 -3.12
CA LEU A 203 9.61 12.68 -2.55
C LEU A 203 10.23 13.55 -3.66
N PRO A 204 9.46 14.45 -4.29
CA PRO A 204 10.00 15.36 -5.27
C PRO A 204 11.04 16.31 -4.63
N PRO A 205 11.94 16.92 -5.43
CA PRO A 205 13.06 17.71 -4.93
C PRO A 205 12.68 18.90 -4.03
N ASP A 206 11.44 19.37 -4.11
CA ASP A 206 10.94 20.55 -3.39
C ASP A 206 10.20 20.23 -2.07
N VAL A 207 10.10 18.95 -1.68
CA VAL A 207 9.43 18.55 -0.42
C VAL A 207 10.04 19.26 0.79
N ALA A 208 11.37 19.36 0.85
CA ALA A 208 12.08 20.01 1.95
C ALA A 208 11.73 21.51 2.13
N SER A 209 11.20 22.16 1.09
CA SER A 209 10.85 23.58 1.09
C SER A 209 9.38 23.83 1.45
N ALA A 210 8.59 22.78 1.74
CA ALA A 210 7.17 22.92 2.02
C ALA A 210 6.93 23.58 3.40
N PRO A 211 6.22 24.73 3.47
CA PRO A 211 6.07 25.50 4.71
C PRO A 211 5.22 24.81 5.79
N ASN A 212 4.35 23.87 5.40
CA ASN A 212 3.58 22.98 6.29
C ASN A 212 3.91 21.51 5.98
N GLY A 213 5.21 21.23 5.88
CA GLY A 213 5.74 19.93 5.48
C GLY A 213 5.70 18.85 6.56
N ILE A 214 6.27 17.71 6.20
CA ILE A 214 6.45 16.55 7.08
C ILE A 214 7.12 17.00 8.38
N ARG A 215 6.52 16.63 9.52
CA ARG A 215 7.07 16.90 10.85
C ARG A 215 7.77 15.69 11.43
N THR A 216 7.28 14.49 11.14
CA THR A 216 7.90 13.26 11.63
C THR A 216 7.77 12.14 10.61
N LEU A 217 8.82 11.34 10.51
CA LEU A 217 8.90 10.20 9.62
C LEU A 217 9.21 8.93 10.39
N TYR A 218 8.43 7.89 10.13
CA TYR A 218 8.64 6.56 10.70
C TYR A 218 8.81 5.54 9.58
N ALA A 219 9.71 4.59 9.76
CA ALA A 219 9.99 3.59 8.75
C ALA A 219 10.38 2.26 9.37
N THR A 220 9.86 1.17 8.83
CA THR A 220 10.50 -0.14 8.97
C THR A 220 11.53 -0.34 7.87
N ALA A 221 12.69 -0.88 8.23
CA ALA A 221 13.77 -1.28 7.33
C ALA A 221 14.20 -2.72 7.64
N HIS A 222 13.25 -3.58 8.01
CA HIS A 222 13.56 -4.94 8.48
C HIS A 222 14.38 -5.73 7.44
N GLY A 223 15.49 -6.33 7.90
CA GLY A 223 16.42 -7.06 7.04
C GLY A 223 17.45 -6.18 6.31
N ILE A 224 17.34 -4.85 6.38
CA ILE A 224 18.34 -3.92 5.84
C ILE A 224 19.49 -3.75 6.83
N SER A 225 20.73 -3.74 6.32
CA SER A 225 21.94 -3.60 7.12
C SER A 225 21.97 -2.26 7.88
N LYS A 226 22.75 -2.19 8.97
CA LYS A 226 22.89 -0.91 9.71
C LYS A 226 23.51 0.19 8.85
N SER A 227 24.51 -0.13 8.02
CA SER A 227 25.14 0.84 7.11
C SER A 227 24.15 1.39 6.10
N ASP A 228 23.33 0.53 5.50
CA ASP A 228 22.33 0.97 4.52
C ASP A 228 21.18 1.72 5.19
N THR A 229 20.81 1.34 6.42
CA THR A 229 19.82 2.08 7.21
C THR A 229 20.30 3.50 7.53
N THR A 230 21.59 3.69 7.82
CA THR A 230 22.21 5.02 7.98
C THR A 230 22.12 5.81 6.67
N ALA A 231 22.52 5.21 5.54
CA ALA A 231 22.43 5.88 4.24
C ALA A 231 20.98 6.28 3.86
N ILE A 232 20.01 5.40 4.12
CA ILE A 232 18.57 5.69 3.94
C ILE A 232 18.15 6.86 4.82
N SER A 233 18.60 6.90 6.08
CA SER A 233 18.27 7.99 7.00
C SER A 233 18.83 9.33 6.51
N GLU A 234 20.07 9.35 6.02
CA GLU A 234 20.72 10.54 5.44
C GLU A 234 20.00 11.01 4.16
N GLU A 235 19.61 10.08 3.28
CA GLU A 235 18.82 10.41 2.09
C GLU A 235 17.46 11.02 2.47
N LEU A 236 16.77 10.44 3.45
CA LEU A 236 15.49 10.96 3.95
C LEU A 236 15.64 12.35 4.56
N ILE A 237 16.69 12.60 5.35
CA ILE A 237 17.02 13.94 5.86
C ILE A 237 17.17 14.91 4.69
N SER A 238 17.98 14.55 3.69
CA SER A 238 18.23 15.41 2.53
C SER A 238 16.97 15.70 1.71
N LYS A 239 16.10 14.71 1.50
CA LYS A 239 14.88 14.86 0.67
C LYS A 239 13.75 15.58 1.40
N THR A 240 13.64 15.41 2.72
CA THR A 240 12.52 15.94 3.51
C THR A 240 12.85 17.22 4.29
N GLY A 241 14.13 17.55 4.48
CA GLY A 241 14.55 18.67 5.32
C GLY A 241 14.36 18.44 6.82
N LEU A 242 13.93 17.24 7.23
CA LEU A 242 13.77 16.86 8.63
C LEU A 242 15.11 16.76 9.34
N THR A 243 15.08 16.98 10.66
CA THR A 243 16.23 16.72 11.52
C THR A 243 16.28 15.26 11.95
N ASN A 244 17.47 14.80 12.36
CA ASN A 244 17.69 13.41 12.79
C ASN A 244 16.78 12.98 13.97
N SER A 245 16.34 13.91 14.82
CA SER A 245 15.44 13.59 15.93
C SER A 245 13.99 13.32 15.50
N ASN A 246 13.65 13.62 14.23
CA ASN A 246 12.30 13.53 13.68
C ASN A 246 12.18 12.40 12.62
N ILE A 247 13.27 11.65 12.39
CA ILE A 247 13.31 10.50 11.49
C ILE A 247 13.59 9.24 12.31
N HIS A 248 12.71 8.25 12.18
CA HIS A 248 12.77 7.00 12.93
C HIS A 248 12.76 5.81 11.98
N VAL A 249 13.94 5.45 11.46
CA VAL A 249 14.12 4.24 10.63
C VAL A 249 14.54 3.06 11.53
N ARG A 250 13.72 2.01 11.57
CA ARG A 250 13.89 0.84 12.45
C ARG A 250 14.08 -0.42 11.63
N ASN A 251 15.32 -0.92 11.57
CA ASN A 251 15.62 -2.20 10.91
C ASN A 251 15.45 -3.42 11.85
N ASP A 252 15.24 -3.17 13.14
CA ASP A 252 15.01 -4.15 14.18
C ASP A 252 13.53 -4.49 14.40
N LEU A 253 12.61 -3.72 13.81
CA LEU A 253 11.17 -3.88 14.01
C LEU A 253 10.45 -4.35 12.74
N LEU A 254 9.46 -5.21 12.93
CA LEU A 254 8.41 -5.51 11.95
C LEU A 254 7.35 -4.39 11.94
N CYS A 255 6.52 -4.35 10.88
CA CYS A 255 5.49 -3.29 10.72
C CYS A 255 4.52 -3.21 11.89
N ASN A 256 4.08 -4.35 12.43
CA ASN A 256 3.18 -4.39 13.60
C ASN A 256 3.88 -3.85 14.87
N GLN A 257 5.18 -4.10 15.02
CA GLN A 257 5.97 -3.61 16.14
C GLN A 257 6.22 -2.11 16.03
N LEU A 258 6.42 -1.58 14.82
CA LEU A 258 6.55 -0.14 14.59
C LEU A 258 5.32 0.63 15.10
N PHE A 259 4.11 0.15 14.79
CA PHE A 259 2.88 0.77 15.30
C PHE A 259 2.76 0.70 16.82
N ARG A 260 3.20 -0.39 17.45
CA ARG A 260 3.18 -0.53 18.91
C ARG A 260 4.19 0.40 19.58
N GLU A 261 5.39 0.52 19.03
CA GLU A 261 6.45 1.41 19.53
C GLU A 261 6.01 2.88 19.48
N PHE A 262 5.45 3.31 18.34
CA PHE A 262 5.11 4.72 18.09
C PHE A 262 3.61 5.02 18.23
N TRP A 263 2.86 4.16 18.94
CA TRP A 263 1.40 4.24 19.06
C TRP A 263 0.90 5.66 19.35
N ARG A 264 1.42 6.27 20.43
CA ARG A 264 1.01 7.60 20.88
C ARG A 264 1.33 8.69 19.87
N SER A 265 2.45 8.59 19.16
CA SER A 265 2.89 9.60 18.19
C SER A 265 2.17 9.47 16.84
N MET A 266 1.71 8.28 16.50
CA MET A 266 0.96 7.99 15.28
C MET A 266 -0.55 8.09 15.45
N SER A 267 -1.08 8.05 16.67
CA SER A 267 -2.51 8.19 16.95
C SER A 267 -3.09 9.53 16.47
N PHE A 268 -4.38 9.59 16.19
CA PHE A 268 -5.08 10.83 15.82
C PHE A 268 -5.47 11.69 17.03
N ILE A 269 -5.20 11.21 18.24
CA ILE A 269 -5.62 11.81 19.51
C ILE A 269 -4.50 12.67 20.09
#